data_AF-A0A954NVI6-F1
#
_entry.id   AF-A0A954NVI6-F1
#
_cell.length_a   1.000
_cell.length_b   1.000
_cell.length_c   1.000
_cell.angle_alpha   90.00
_cell.angle_beta   90.00
_cell.angle_gamma   90.00
#
_symmetry.space_group_name_H-M   'P 1'
#
loop_
_entity.id
_entity.type
_entity.pdbx_description
1 polymer ?
#
loop_
_entity_poly.entity_id
_entity_poly.type
_entity_poly.pdbx_seq_one_letter_code
_entity_poly.pdbx_strand_id
1 'polypeptide(L)'
;MTIATNMAGRGTDIILGGNPEHMAWEELKLKKGYESRLEVPKTEWEAASREVAEREGMKSEGRKVAELGGLHVIGTERHDARRIDLQLRGRSGRQGDPGSSRFFLSLDDDLMRIFAGDWVRTILTRLGMEEGEAIESGMVSKQIEKAQKRVEERHFESRKNLLEYDEVMDFQRKEVYAYRQRILDGANCRELILDMIDRQVDRQTAHFLSERYRWETCATWASQVMGVDVEWDQLRDMKLDQMIVYLTDEAHRQAEDQIQEQLDENLPEDVDERDRNWQALAQWANRHFGINTNDRELKKLGVEGAEDGELDRGALYSYLNSRAQEAIARVDFSDLGTILEEDFNRRTLCGWLKHQYNLDLDPEELAGFEDLNRTKLWVGEKLRQQYREQEIKFPVAVGMTRFLGGGGQSDREGLIRWANGRFQSSLTPDDFKEKERPEIETLLTERSRLFFPPAEAVLKLEDQFAPHENTSRSKNGHPRENGSTDLRSLVDFANKEFHVDIKPDALAELGSEEAYREVLQRYDARYRPELGHAERAVLLDVLDHAWKEHLYYMDHLRQGIGLVGYAQKDPKVEYKREGMKAFEAMWDRIGEQ
;
A
#
# COMPACT_ATOMS: atom_id res chain seq x y z
N MET A 1 22.31 19.16 47.76
CA MET A 1 22.96 18.32 46.75
C MET A 1 21.87 17.56 46.01
N THR A 2 21.84 17.63 44.69
CA THR A 2 20.81 16.98 43.86
C THR A 2 21.49 16.06 42.87
N ILE A 3 21.07 14.80 42.81
CA ILE A 3 21.54 13.83 41.82
C ILE A 3 20.48 13.74 40.73
N ALA A 4 20.86 14.07 39.50
CA ALA A 4 20.00 13.98 38.33
C ALA A 4 20.54 12.90 37.40
N THR A 5 19.76 11.86 37.15
CA THR A 5 20.08 10.86 36.13
C THR A 5 19.70 11.40 34.74
N ASN A 6 20.56 11.20 33.74
CA ASN A 6 20.42 11.80 32.40
C ASN A 6 20.19 13.33 32.47
N MET A 7 19.00 13.78 32.08
CA MET A 7 18.58 15.18 32.10
C MET A 7 17.30 15.36 32.94
N ALA A 8 17.18 14.63 34.05
CA ALA A 8 16.08 14.81 35.01
C ALA A 8 15.98 16.28 35.48
N GLY A 9 14.76 16.80 35.61
CA GLY A 9 14.53 18.23 35.87
C GLY A 9 14.66 19.14 34.64
N ARG A 10 14.52 18.58 33.43
CA ARG A 10 14.45 19.38 32.20
C ARG A 10 13.18 20.22 32.14
N GLY A 11 13.34 21.51 31.81
CA GLY A 11 12.25 22.48 31.76
C GLY A 11 12.07 23.32 33.04
N THR A 12 12.67 22.91 34.16
CA THR A 12 12.63 23.67 35.41
C THR A 12 13.94 24.42 35.64
N ASP A 13 13.82 25.69 36.00
CA ASP A 13 14.97 26.53 36.28
C ASP A 13 15.47 26.38 37.71
N ILE A 14 16.77 26.09 37.83
CA ILE A 14 17.49 26.07 39.11
C ILE A 14 17.93 27.50 39.41
N ILE A 15 17.20 28.17 40.30
CA ILE A 15 17.43 29.55 40.73
C ILE A 15 18.16 29.53 42.07
N LEU A 16 19.19 30.38 42.22
CA LEU A 16 19.93 30.49 43.48
C LEU A 16 19.00 31.00 44.60
N GLY A 17 18.95 30.28 45.72
CA GLY A 17 18.06 30.60 46.84
C GLY A 17 16.65 30.02 46.74
N GLY A 18 16.30 29.32 45.66
CA GLY A 18 15.00 28.65 45.48
C GLY A 18 14.16 29.23 44.33
N ASN A 19 13.23 28.43 43.81
CA ASN A 19 12.32 28.84 42.75
C ASN A 19 10.94 29.21 43.35
N PRO A 20 10.62 30.52 43.48
CA PRO A 20 9.39 30.95 44.15
C PRO A 20 8.14 30.61 43.33
N GLU A 21 8.25 30.57 42.00
CA GLU A 21 7.16 30.23 41.09
C GLU A 21 6.69 28.78 41.27
N HIS A 22 7.63 27.84 41.43
CA HIS A 22 7.29 26.43 41.63
C HIS A 22 6.54 26.20 42.95
N MET A 23 7.03 26.79 44.03
CA MET A 23 6.39 26.70 45.34
C MET A 23 5.04 27.44 45.39
N ALA A 24 4.95 28.60 44.73
CA ALA A 24 3.67 29.31 44.59
C ALA A 24 2.64 28.49 43.81
N TRP A 25 3.05 27.76 42.77
CA TRP A 25 2.15 26.86 42.05
C TRP A 25 1.62 25.73 42.94
N GLU A 26 2.49 25.06 43.70
CA GLU A 26 2.06 24.00 44.63
C GLU A 26 1.07 24.53 45.67
N GLU A 27 1.30 25.73 46.21
CA GLU A 27 0.39 26.36 47.15
C GLU A 27 -0.93 26.77 46.52
N LEU A 28 -0.93 27.36 45.32
CA LEU A 28 -2.16 27.76 44.63
C LEU A 28 -3.00 26.55 44.23
N LYS A 29 -2.35 25.47 43.78
CA LYS A 29 -3.01 24.20 43.50
C LYS A 29 -3.66 23.60 44.75
N LEU A 30 -2.95 23.55 45.89
CA LEU A 30 -3.44 22.94 47.13
C LEU A 30 -4.47 23.79 47.87
N LYS A 31 -4.26 25.11 47.95
CA LYS A 31 -5.09 26.02 48.75
C LYS A 31 -6.29 26.56 47.99
N LYS A 32 -6.19 26.70 46.66
CA LYS A 32 -7.24 27.30 45.83
C LYS A 32 -7.81 26.37 44.76
N GLY A 33 -7.30 25.15 44.66
CA GLY A 33 -7.91 24.10 43.84
C GLY A 33 -7.77 24.29 42.34
N TYR A 34 -6.84 25.14 41.87
CA TYR A 34 -6.58 25.30 40.44
C TYR A 34 -6.07 23.98 39.84
N GLU A 35 -6.70 23.53 38.75
CA GLU A 35 -6.32 22.29 38.07
C GLU A 35 -5.14 22.51 37.11
N SER A 36 -5.03 23.72 36.53
CA SER A 36 -3.97 24.10 35.61
C SER A 36 -3.36 25.47 35.92
N ARG A 37 -2.04 25.62 35.68
CA ARG A 37 -1.34 26.91 35.82
C ARG A 37 -1.92 27.99 34.91
N LEU A 38 -2.48 27.61 33.76
CA LEU A 38 -3.06 28.53 32.78
C LEU A 38 -4.32 29.24 33.28
N GLU A 39 -4.98 28.68 34.28
CA GLU A 39 -6.21 29.21 34.87
C GLU A 39 -5.93 30.25 35.96
N VAL A 40 -4.69 30.31 36.45
CA VAL A 40 -4.27 31.26 37.49
C VAL A 40 -4.15 32.65 36.87
N PRO A 41 -4.92 33.65 37.35
CA PRO A 41 -4.77 35.03 36.91
C PRO A 41 -3.35 35.55 37.17
N LYS A 42 -2.79 36.29 36.20
CA LYS A 42 -1.41 36.81 36.28
C LYS A 42 -1.13 37.59 37.57
N THR A 43 -2.09 38.41 38.01
CA THR A 43 -1.96 39.21 39.24
C THR A 43 -1.86 38.34 40.49
N GLU A 44 -2.59 37.22 40.52
CA GLU A 44 -2.57 36.28 41.63
C GLU A 44 -1.28 35.45 41.63
N TRP A 45 -0.84 35.02 40.44
CA TRP A 45 0.43 34.34 40.25
C TRP A 45 1.62 35.16 40.74
N GLU A 46 1.70 36.43 40.34
CA GLU A 46 2.79 37.34 40.73
C GLU A 46 2.76 37.66 42.24
N ALA A 47 1.55 37.79 42.82
CA ALA A 47 1.40 38.01 44.25
C ALA A 47 1.86 36.81 45.08
N ALA A 48 1.40 35.60 44.74
CA ALA A 48 1.78 34.37 45.42
C ALA A 48 3.29 34.10 45.29
N SER A 49 3.86 34.29 44.09
CA SER A 49 5.30 34.12 43.87
C SER A 49 6.13 35.12 44.70
N ARG A 50 5.67 36.37 44.85
CA ARG A 50 6.35 37.38 45.66
C ARG A 50 6.27 37.06 47.15
N GLU A 51 5.09 36.66 47.63
CA GLU A 51 4.88 36.28 49.03
C GLU A 51 5.79 35.12 49.42
N VAL A 52 5.85 34.07 48.58
CA VAL A 52 6.74 32.93 48.78
C VAL A 52 8.22 33.36 48.77
N ALA A 53 8.62 34.20 47.82
CA ALA A 53 10.00 34.68 47.74
C ALA A 53 10.44 35.48 48.98
N GLU A 54 9.55 36.30 49.55
CA GLU A 54 9.80 37.10 50.75
C GLU A 54 9.78 36.23 52.01
N ARG A 55 8.78 35.34 52.15
CA ARG A 55 8.61 34.45 53.30
C ARG A 55 9.80 33.50 53.48
N GLU A 56 10.27 32.90 52.39
CA GLU A 56 11.40 31.97 52.40
C GLU A 56 12.77 32.68 52.35
N GLY A 57 12.80 34.02 52.26
CA GLY A 57 14.04 34.79 52.20
C GLY A 57 14.91 34.45 50.98
N MET A 58 14.32 34.02 49.87
CA MET A 58 15.05 33.46 48.72
C MET A 58 16.05 34.44 48.12
N LYS A 59 15.75 35.74 48.14
CA LYS A 59 16.66 36.78 47.63
C LYS A 59 17.92 36.92 48.49
N SER A 60 17.80 36.81 49.82
CA SER A 60 18.95 36.83 50.72
C SER A 60 19.76 35.55 50.62
N GLU A 61 19.10 34.39 50.56
CA GLU A 61 19.77 33.11 50.39
C GLU A 61 20.46 33.02 49.02
N GLY A 62 19.82 33.50 47.96
CA GLY A 62 20.41 33.56 46.62
C GLY A 62 21.70 34.39 46.58
N ARG A 63 21.74 35.53 47.28
CA ARG A 63 22.97 36.33 47.42
C ARG A 63 24.08 35.59 48.18
N LYS A 64 23.74 34.93 49.28
CA LYS A 64 24.71 34.10 50.03
C LYS A 64 25.29 32.98 49.16
N VAL A 65 24.43 32.29 48.41
CA VAL A 65 24.85 31.23 47.48
C VAL A 65 25.72 31.80 46.36
N ALA A 66 25.38 32.98 45.83
CA ALA A 66 26.18 33.67 44.83
C ALA A 66 27.58 34.05 45.36
N GLU A 67 27.68 34.56 46.59
CA GLU A 67 28.95 34.87 47.26
C GLU A 67 29.83 33.62 47.46
N LEU A 68 29.21 32.45 47.62
CA LEU A 68 29.90 31.16 47.70
C LEU A 68 30.32 30.58 46.33
N GLY A 69 30.08 31.30 45.24
CA GLY A 69 30.45 30.87 43.87
C GLY A 69 29.29 30.26 43.06
N GLY A 70 28.07 30.27 43.61
CA GLY A 70 26.84 29.87 42.93
C GLY A 70 26.68 28.37 42.70
N LEU A 71 25.86 28.01 41.71
CA LEU A 71 25.58 26.60 41.42
C LEU A 71 26.81 25.92 40.80
N HIS A 72 27.27 24.83 41.42
CA HIS A 72 28.29 23.95 40.86
C HIS A 72 27.66 22.72 40.21
N VAL A 73 27.91 22.55 38.91
CA VAL A 73 27.43 21.40 38.13
C VAL A 73 28.55 20.38 38.00
N ILE A 74 28.30 19.16 38.48
CA ILE A 74 29.21 18.02 38.34
C ILE A 74 28.63 17.08 37.29
N GLY A 75 29.32 16.94 36.16
CA GLY A 75 29.05 15.88 35.20
C GLY A 75 29.84 14.63 35.58
N THR A 76 29.19 13.49 35.71
CA THR A 76 29.82 12.21 36.10
C THR A 76 30.31 11.38 34.93
N GLU A 77 29.85 11.71 33.72
CA GLU A 77 30.24 11.10 32.45
C GLU A 77 29.97 12.08 31.29
N ARG A 78 30.39 11.73 30.07
CA ARG A 78 29.99 12.43 28.83
C ARG A 78 28.78 11.74 28.23
N HIS A 79 27.82 12.54 27.74
CA HIS A 79 26.74 12.01 26.90
C HIS A 79 27.25 11.76 25.48
N ASP A 80 26.46 10.99 24.71
CA ASP A 80 26.69 10.71 23.29
C ASP A 80 26.75 11.96 22.39
N ALA A 81 26.22 13.10 22.87
CA ALA A 81 26.23 14.36 22.15
C ALA A 81 26.68 15.53 23.03
N ARG A 82 27.62 16.33 22.52
CA ARG A 82 28.17 17.54 23.16
C ARG A 82 27.09 18.54 23.52
N ARG A 83 26.04 18.62 22.70
CA ARG A 83 24.87 19.48 22.96
C ARG A 83 24.22 19.17 24.30
N ILE A 84 24.14 17.90 24.71
CA ILE A 84 23.52 17.49 25.97
C ILE A 84 24.41 17.86 27.16
N ASP A 85 25.73 17.67 27.04
CA ASP A 85 26.67 18.13 28.05
C ASP A 85 26.61 19.65 28.25
N LEU A 86 26.51 20.42 27.16
CA LEU A 86 26.36 21.87 27.21
C LEU A 86 25.05 22.28 27.88
N GLN A 87 23.97 21.51 27.71
CA GLN A 87 22.72 21.75 28.43
C GLN A 87 22.86 21.52 29.93
N LEU A 88 23.62 20.50 30.35
CA LEU A 88 23.92 20.27 31.76
C LEU A 88 24.78 21.41 32.33
N ARG A 89 25.84 21.83 31.61
CA ARG A 89 26.67 22.99 31.99
C ARG A 89 25.84 24.27 32.12
N GLY A 90 24.94 24.51 31.18
CA GLY A 90 24.06 25.69 31.16
C GLY A 90 23.00 25.71 32.26
N ARG A 91 22.97 24.72 33.17
CA ARG A 91 22.18 24.78 34.41
C ARG A 91 22.78 25.75 35.42
N SER A 92 24.11 25.92 35.44
CA SER A 92 24.77 26.97 36.23
C SER A 92 24.97 28.25 35.42
N GLY A 93 25.27 29.36 36.10
CA GLY A 93 25.60 30.63 35.45
C GLY A 93 24.43 31.32 34.75
N ARG A 94 23.19 31.06 35.18
CA ARG A 94 21.99 31.62 34.54
C ARG A 94 21.81 33.09 34.92
N GLN A 95 21.31 33.89 33.97
CA GLN A 95 21.09 35.34 34.15
C GLN A 95 22.33 36.12 34.65
N GLY A 96 23.54 35.60 34.39
CA GLY A 96 24.79 36.22 34.83
C GLY A 96 25.19 35.87 36.27
N ASP A 97 24.46 34.96 36.94
CA ASP A 97 24.85 34.45 38.26
C ASP A 97 26.24 33.81 38.22
N PRO A 98 27.01 33.86 39.32
CA PRO A 98 28.21 33.06 39.43
C PRO A 98 27.84 31.58 39.39
N GLY A 99 28.71 30.78 38.81
CA GLY A 99 28.49 29.34 38.69
C GLY A 99 29.70 28.68 38.11
N SER A 100 29.80 27.37 38.32
CA SER A 100 30.89 26.58 37.78
C SER A 100 30.37 25.23 37.31
N SER A 101 31.12 24.60 36.41
CA SER A 101 30.80 23.26 35.94
C SER A 101 32.09 22.48 35.72
N ARG A 102 32.14 21.24 36.19
CA ARG A 102 33.27 20.34 35.94
C ARG A 102 32.73 18.95 35.58
N PHE A 103 33.32 18.35 34.55
CA PHE A 103 33.03 16.97 34.16
C PHE A 103 34.18 16.11 34.65
N PHE A 104 33.85 15.05 35.36
CA PHE A 104 34.75 13.98 35.74
C PHE A 104 34.42 12.80 34.84
N LEU A 105 35.45 12.16 34.30
CA LEU A 105 35.32 11.07 33.34
C LEU A 105 36.22 9.94 33.81
N SER A 106 35.72 8.72 33.72
CA SER A 106 36.52 7.52 33.84
C SER A 106 36.83 6.95 32.48
N LEU A 107 37.91 6.18 32.40
CA LEU A 107 38.24 5.40 31.21
C LEU A 107 37.32 4.18 31.06
N ASP A 108 36.60 3.84 32.13
CA ASP A 108 35.58 2.78 32.14
C ASP A 108 34.16 3.28 31.78
N ASP A 109 33.99 4.59 31.55
CA ASP A 109 32.69 5.16 31.13
C ASP A 109 32.25 4.60 29.78
N ASP A 110 30.95 4.53 29.50
CA ASP A 110 30.41 3.90 28.28
C ASP A 110 30.96 4.52 26.99
N LEU A 111 31.06 5.86 26.91
CA LEU A 111 31.70 6.55 25.80
C LEU A 111 33.16 6.12 25.64
N MET A 112 33.88 5.94 26.75
CA MET A 112 35.24 5.47 26.71
C MET A 112 35.28 3.99 26.34
N ARG A 113 34.44 3.11 26.86
CA ARG A 113 34.42 1.69 26.48
C ARG A 113 34.20 1.45 24.98
N ILE A 114 33.42 2.32 24.32
CA ILE A 114 33.15 2.21 22.88
C ILE A 114 34.37 2.65 22.04
N PHE A 115 35.23 3.57 22.53
CA PHE A 115 36.32 4.19 21.75
C PHE A 115 37.74 4.06 22.35
N ALA A 116 37.85 3.65 23.61
CA ALA A 116 39.05 3.40 24.38
C ALA A 116 39.49 1.96 24.14
N GLY A 117 39.89 1.69 22.91
CA GLY A 117 40.75 0.54 22.64
C GLY A 117 42.14 0.71 23.29
N ASP A 118 43.09 -0.10 22.83
CA ASP A 118 44.44 -0.30 23.40
C ASP A 118 45.29 0.96 23.60
N TRP A 119 44.98 2.04 22.87
CA TRP A 119 45.58 3.37 22.97
C TRP A 119 45.63 3.89 24.42
N VAL A 120 44.50 3.79 25.14
CA VAL A 120 44.34 4.50 26.42
C VAL A 120 45.14 3.80 27.49
N ARG A 121 45.06 2.47 27.51
CA ARG A 121 45.88 1.60 28.35
C ARG A 121 47.38 1.84 28.10
N THR A 122 47.79 1.93 26.82
CA THR A 122 49.18 2.19 26.45
C THR A 122 49.69 3.55 26.96
N ILE A 123 48.86 4.59 26.93
CA ILE A 123 49.23 5.92 27.43
C ILE A 123 49.35 5.93 28.96
N LEU A 124 48.43 5.28 29.68
CA LEU A 124 48.50 5.15 31.15
C LEU A 124 49.76 4.42 31.60
N THR A 125 50.06 3.28 30.96
CA THR A 125 51.27 2.49 31.27
C THR A 125 52.55 3.27 30.99
N ARG A 126 52.56 4.11 29.95
CA ARG A 126 53.74 4.90 29.56
C ARG A 126 53.95 6.15 30.42
N LEU A 127 52.89 6.74 30.95
CA LEU A 127 52.95 7.90 31.83
C LEU A 127 53.26 7.54 33.28
N GLY A 128 53.22 6.26 33.66
CA GLY A 128 53.57 5.79 35.00
C GLY A 128 52.62 6.29 36.09
N MET A 129 51.37 6.58 35.73
CA MET A 129 50.38 7.15 36.63
C MET A 129 49.82 6.09 37.58
N GLU A 130 49.68 6.44 38.86
CA GLU A 130 49.11 5.58 39.88
C GLU A 130 47.57 5.72 39.96
N GLU A 131 46.90 4.70 40.50
CA GLU A 131 45.45 4.70 40.69
C GLU A 131 45.04 5.82 41.67
N GLY A 132 44.20 6.75 41.19
CA GLY A 132 43.78 7.94 41.95
C GLY A 132 44.40 9.26 41.48
N GLU A 133 45.35 9.25 40.54
CA GLU A 133 45.90 10.47 39.95
C GLU A 133 45.03 11.01 38.81
N ALA A 134 44.75 12.32 38.83
CA ALA A 134 43.94 12.98 37.81
C ALA A 134 44.74 13.21 36.51
N ILE A 135 44.18 12.79 35.38
CA ILE A 135 44.79 13.00 34.05
C ILE A 135 44.38 14.37 33.50
N GLU A 136 45.27 15.36 33.61
CA GLU A 136 45.08 16.68 32.99
C GLU A 136 45.95 16.83 31.73
N SER A 137 45.50 16.24 30.61
CA SER A 137 46.20 16.28 29.33
C SER A 137 45.30 16.75 28.18
N GLY A 138 45.73 17.81 27.49
CA GLY A 138 45.03 18.32 26.30
C GLY A 138 44.95 17.30 25.14
N MET A 139 45.86 16.33 25.09
CA MET A 139 45.82 15.25 24.09
C MET A 139 44.66 14.29 24.37
N VAL A 140 44.47 13.89 25.62
CA VAL A 140 43.38 12.99 26.05
C VAL A 140 42.03 13.69 25.87
N SER A 141 41.91 14.95 26.26
CA SER A 141 40.67 15.74 26.05
C SER A 141 40.26 15.82 24.57
N LYS A 142 41.22 16.05 23.66
CA LYS A 142 40.95 16.08 22.20
C LYS A 142 40.44 14.74 21.66
N GLN A 143 40.87 13.62 22.23
CA GLN A 143 40.42 12.30 21.78
C GLN A 143 39.02 11.95 22.28
N ILE A 144 38.70 12.34 23.52
CA ILE A 144 37.35 12.23 24.06
C ILE A 144 36.37 13.02 23.19
N GLU A 145 36.76 14.24 22.76
CA GLU A 145 35.95 15.04 21.83
C GLU A 145 35.76 14.37 20.47
N LYS A 146 36.80 13.71 19.93
CA LYS A 146 36.69 12.93 18.68
C LYS A 146 35.79 11.71 18.83
N ALA A 147 35.88 10.99 19.95
CA ALA A 147 35.01 9.85 20.25
C ALA A 147 33.54 10.29 20.29
N GLN A 148 33.24 11.36 21.04
CA GLN A 148 31.90 11.95 21.09
C GLN A 148 31.40 12.37 19.70
N LYS A 149 32.24 13.03 18.89
CA LYS A 149 31.88 13.42 17.52
C LYS A 149 31.53 12.22 16.63
N ARG A 150 32.25 11.10 16.74
CA ARG A 150 31.94 9.86 16.00
C ARG A 150 30.60 9.26 16.39
N VAL A 151 30.23 9.30 17.68
CA VAL A 151 28.90 8.86 18.12
C VAL A 151 27.81 9.75 17.53
N GLU A 152 28.01 11.07 17.55
CA GLU A 152 27.08 12.01 16.92
C GLU A 152 26.90 11.74 15.43
N GLU A 153 27.99 11.50 14.70
CA GLU A 153 27.99 11.13 13.28
C GLU A 153 27.22 9.82 13.06
N ARG A 154 27.47 8.78 13.87
CA ARG A 154 26.73 7.50 13.78
C ARG A 154 25.23 7.67 14.02
N HIS A 155 24.84 8.47 15.01
CA HIS A 155 23.43 8.79 15.24
C HIS A 155 22.82 9.61 14.12
N PHE A 156 23.59 10.54 13.55
CA PHE A 156 23.16 11.31 12.38
C PHE A 156 22.92 10.40 11.17
N GLU A 157 23.85 9.50 10.86
CA GLU A 157 23.69 8.52 9.78
C GLU A 157 22.49 7.60 10.00
N SER A 158 22.29 7.13 11.23
CA SER A 158 21.15 6.27 11.57
C SER A 158 19.81 6.99 11.37
N ARG A 159 19.71 8.28 11.77
CA ARG A 159 18.53 9.11 11.53
C ARG A 159 18.35 9.42 10.05
N LYS A 160 19.44 9.68 9.31
CA LYS A 160 19.40 9.93 7.87
C LYS A 160 18.87 8.71 7.14
N ASN A 161 19.40 7.52 7.43
CA ASN A 161 18.92 6.27 6.84
C ASN A 161 17.43 6.05 7.16
N LEU A 162 16.99 6.29 8.41
CA LEU A 162 15.56 6.17 8.78
C LEU A 162 14.67 7.12 7.96
N LEU A 163 15.10 8.37 7.80
CA LEU A 163 14.36 9.38 7.03
C LEU A 163 14.23 8.99 5.56
N GLU A 164 15.30 8.51 4.93
CA GLU A 164 15.29 8.12 3.51
C GLU A 164 14.32 6.96 3.22
N TYR A 165 14.19 6.00 4.13
CA TYR A 165 13.16 4.95 3.99
C TYR A 165 11.75 5.49 4.23
N ASP A 166 11.59 6.43 5.17
CA ASP A 166 10.28 7.02 5.46
C ASP A 166 9.80 7.97 4.35
N GLU A 167 10.69 8.62 3.59
CA GLU A 167 10.31 9.49 2.47
C GLU A 167 9.41 8.78 1.43
N VAL A 168 9.73 7.52 1.11
CA VAL A 168 8.92 6.69 0.20
C VAL A 168 7.54 6.43 0.79
N MET A 169 7.50 6.04 2.07
CA MET A 169 6.25 5.77 2.77
C MET A 169 5.40 7.03 2.98
N ASP A 170 6.03 8.17 3.21
CA ASP A 170 5.37 9.47 3.39
C ASP A 170 4.67 9.91 2.11
N PHE A 171 5.35 9.78 0.96
CA PHE A 171 4.74 10.02 -0.34
C PHE A 171 3.52 9.11 -0.57
N GLN A 172 3.68 7.80 -0.37
CA GLN A 172 2.59 6.83 -0.55
C GLN A 172 1.40 7.09 0.38
N ARG A 173 1.67 7.40 1.67
CA ARG A 173 0.64 7.79 2.64
C ARG A 173 -0.13 9.01 2.20
N LYS A 174 0.55 10.05 1.72
CA LYS A 174 -0.09 11.29 1.27
C LYS A 174 -1.05 11.01 0.11
N GLU A 175 -0.63 10.24 -0.88
CA GLU A 175 -1.48 9.87 -2.02
C GLU A 175 -2.71 9.08 -1.58
N VAL A 176 -2.53 8.01 -0.79
CA VAL A 176 -3.64 7.16 -0.33
C VAL A 176 -4.59 7.93 0.58
N TYR A 177 -4.07 8.69 1.54
CA TYR A 177 -4.90 9.44 2.48
C TYR A 177 -5.61 10.62 1.82
N ALA A 178 -5.00 11.26 0.81
CA ALA A 178 -5.67 12.26 0.00
C ALA A 178 -6.83 11.62 -0.78
N TYR A 179 -6.62 10.47 -1.43
CA TYR A 179 -7.68 9.75 -2.14
C TYR A 179 -8.81 9.32 -1.20
N ARG A 180 -8.46 8.75 -0.03
CA ARG A 180 -9.42 8.39 1.02
C ARG A 180 -10.22 9.58 1.53
N GLN A 181 -9.54 10.70 1.80
CA GLN A 181 -10.17 11.93 2.28
C GLN A 181 -11.13 12.49 1.23
N ARG A 182 -10.79 12.46 -0.06
CA ARG A 182 -11.69 12.85 -1.15
C ARG A 182 -13.00 12.05 -1.12
N ILE A 183 -12.95 10.74 -0.88
CA ILE A 183 -14.14 9.88 -0.77
C ILE A 183 -14.99 10.27 0.45
N LEU A 184 -14.34 10.55 1.59
CA LEU A 184 -15.01 10.98 2.83
C LEU A 184 -15.65 12.37 2.71
N ASP A 185 -15.01 13.28 1.96
CA ASP A 185 -15.50 14.64 1.70
C ASP A 185 -16.65 14.68 0.68
N GLY A 186 -17.14 13.52 0.24
CA GLY A 186 -18.30 13.42 -0.63
C GLY A 186 -17.98 13.51 -2.12
N ALA A 187 -16.79 13.10 -2.56
CA ALA A 187 -16.53 12.88 -3.98
C ALA A 187 -17.58 11.94 -4.60
N ASN A 188 -17.88 12.14 -5.89
CA ASN A 188 -18.82 11.30 -6.61
C ASN A 188 -18.20 9.90 -6.80
N CYS A 189 -18.66 8.93 -6.02
CA CYS A 189 -18.11 7.57 -6.03
C CYS A 189 -18.43 6.82 -7.32
N ARG A 190 -19.56 7.13 -7.98
CA ARG A 190 -19.90 6.62 -9.30
C ARG A 190 -18.86 6.99 -10.34
N GLU A 191 -18.45 8.26 -10.41
CA GLU A 191 -17.42 8.70 -11.36
C GLU A 191 -16.09 8.00 -11.13
N LEU A 192 -15.68 7.83 -9.86
CA LEU A 192 -14.47 7.08 -9.51
C LEU A 192 -14.53 5.63 -9.98
N ILE A 193 -15.66 4.94 -9.77
CA ILE A 193 -15.85 3.56 -10.20
C ILE A 193 -15.89 3.45 -11.73
N LEU A 194 -16.60 4.34 -12.41
CA LEU A 194 -16.67 4.34 -13.88
C LEU A 194 -15.31 4.60 -14.51
N ASP A 195 -14.49 5.48 -13.92
CA ASP A 195 -13.11 5.70 -14.36
C ASP A 195 -12.22 4.47 -14.14
N MET A 196 -12.38 3.75 -13.03
CA MET A 196 -11.71 2.46 -12.80
C MET A 196 -12.12 1.43 -13.86
N ILE A 197 -13.41 1.33 -14.17
CA ILE A 197 -13.94 0.44 -15.21
C ILE A 197 -13.34 0.82 -16.58
N ASP A 198 -13.37 2.10 -16.95
CA ASP A 198 -12.82 2.57 -18.22
C ASP A 198 -11.33 2.22 -18.35
N ARG A 199 -10.53 2.42 -17.27
CA ARG A 199 -9.11 2.03 -17.22
C ARG A 199 -8.91 0.51 -17.39
N GLN A 200 -9.75 -0.31 -16.75
CA GLN A 200 -9.68 -1.77 -16.89
C GLN A 200 -10.07 -2.22 -18.29
N VAL A 201 -11.15 -1.70 -18.86
CA VAL A 201 -11.55 -1.96 -20.25
C VAL A 201 -10.42 -1.58 -21.20
N ASP A 202 -9.81 -0.42 -21.00
CA ASP A 202 -8.72 0.06 -21.83
C ASP A 202 -7.51 -0.87 -21.83
N ARG A 203 -7.14 -1.37 -20.64
CA ARG A 203 -6.00 -2.27 -20.45
C ARG A 203 -6.30 -3.66 -21.00
N GLN A 204 -7.41 -4.26 -20.56
CA GLN A 204 -7.73 -5.66 -20.84
C GLN A 204 -8.14 -5.86 -22.30
N THR A 205 -8.88 -4.92 -22.89
CA THR A 205 -9.20 -4.98 -24.33
C THR A 205 -7.92 -4.90 -25.18
N ALA A 206 -6.97 -4.03 -24.81
CA ALA A 206 -5.69 -3.94 -25.51
C ALA A 206 -4.84 -5.21 -25.32
N HIS A 207 -4.88 -5.82 -24.14
CA HIS A 207 -4.18 -7.06 -23.84
C HIS A 207 -4.76 -8.24 -24.64
N PHE A 208 -6.06 -8.53 -24.47
CA PHE A 208 -6.70 -9.69 -25.11
C PHE A 208 -6.74 -9.60 -26.63
N LEU A 209 -6.92 -8.41 -27.20
CA LEU A 209 -6.96 -8.22 -28.65
C LEU A 209 -5.58 -7.97 -29.27
N SER A 210 -4.51 -8.02 -28.48
CA SER A 210 -3.14 -8.00 -28.99
C SER A 210 -2.88 -9.19 -29.91
N GLU A 211 -2.15 -8.98 -31.01
CA GLU A 211 -1.68 -10.06 -31.88
C GLU A 211 -0.82 -11.08 -31.12
N ARG A 212 -0.16 -10.65 -30.04
CA ARG A 212 0.72 -11.51 -29.22
C ARG A 212 -0.04 -12.41 -28.28
N TYR A 213 -1.24 -12.01 -27.84
CA TYR A 213 -1.95 -12.65 -26.75
C TYR A 213 -2.18 -14.15 -27.00
N ARG A 214 -2.57 -14.51 -28.22
CA ARG A 214 -2.76 -15.90 -28.64
C ARG A 214 -1.48 -16.72 -28.47
N TRP A 215 -0.36 -16.21 -28.96
CA TRP A 215 0.93 -16.91 -28.96
C TRP A 215 1.56 -16.95 -27.56
N GLU A 216 1.42 -15.87 -26.78
CA GLU A 216 1.78 -15.84 -25.35
C GLU A 216 0.99 -16.88 -24.56
N THR A 217 -0.28 -17.09 -24.91
CA THR A 217 -1.12 -18.14 -24.31
C THR A 217 -0.64 -19.53 -24.71
N CYS A 218 -0.27 -19.77 -25.98
CA CYS A 218 0.34 -21.03 -26.41
C CYS A 218 1.65 -21.33 -25.67
N ALA A 219 2.53 -20.32 -25.53
CA ALA A 219 3.79 -20.46 -24.80
C ALA A 219 3.55 -20.76 -23.31
N THR A 220 2.62 -20.04 -22.67
CA THR A 220 2.23 -20.29 -21.28
C THR A 220 1.65 -21.69 -21.11
N TRP A 221 0.82 -22.14 -22.05
CA TRP A 221 0.31 -23.51 -22.05
C TRP A 221 1.43 -24.54 -22.16
N ALA A 222 2.40 -24.34 -23.06
CA ALA A 222 3.54 -25.24 -23.23
C ALA A 222 4.39 -25.32 -21.94
N SER A 223 4.62 -24.19 -21.29
CA SER A 223 5.31 -24.13 -19.99
C SER A 223 4.55 -24.86 -18.89
N GLN A 224 3.24 -24.65 -18.77
CA GLN A 224 2.44 -25.25 -17.69
C GLN A 224 2.16 -26.74 -17.89
N VAL A 225 1.91 -27.17 -19.13
CA VAL A 225 1.47 -28.54 -19.45
C VAL A 225 2.66 -29.44 -19.79
N MET A 226 3.65 -28.92 -20.53
CA MET A 226 4.78 -29.70 -21.01
C MET A 226 6.08 -29.39 -20.27
N GLY A 227 6.13 -28.34 -19.43
CA GLY A 227 7.36 -27.92 -18.75
C GLY A 227 8.40 -27.30 -19.68
N VAL A 228 7.99 -26.88 -20.89
CA VAL A 228 8.89 -26.34 -21.91
C VAL A 228 8.90 -24.83 -21.85
N ASP A 229 10.10 -24.25 -21.79
CA ASP A 229 10.27 -22.81 -21.91
C ASP A 229 10.42 -22.42 -23.39
N VAL A 230 9.42 -21.73 -23.94
CA VAL A 230 9.40 -21.28 -25.33
C VAL A 230 8.94 -19.83 -25.40
N GLU A 231 9.57 -19.07 -26.28
CA GLU A 231 9.16 -17.70 -26.54
C GLU A 231 7.99 -17.66 -27.55
N TRP A 232 7.06 -16.74 -27.34
CA TRP A 232 5.84 -16.63 -28.15
C TRP A 232 6.14 -16.32 -29.63
N ASP A 233 7.27 -15.67 -29.92
CA ASP A 233 7.67 -15.30 -31.27
C ASP A 233 8.06 -16.51 -32.12
N GLN A 234 8.58 -17.57 -31.47
CA GLN A 234 8.91 -18.84 -32.09
C GLN A 234 7.64 -19.59 -32.53
N LEU A 235 6.54 -19.44 -31.80
CA LEU A 235 5.27 -20.11 -32.06
C LEU A 235 4.41 -19.39 -33.10
N ARG A 236 4.78 -18.15 -33.44
CA ARG A 236 3.99 -17.26 -34.28
C ARG A 236 3.73 -17.87 -35.65
N ASP A 237 2.48 -17.76 -36.10
CA ASP A 237 1.99 -18.17 -37.42
C ASP A 237 2.11 -19.69 -37.71
N MET A 238 2.45 -20.50 -36.71
CA MET A 238 2.45 -21.96 -36.83
C MET A 238 1.02 -22.50 -36.84
N LYS A 239 0.76 -23.47 -37.72
CA LYS A 239 -0.47 -24.28 -37.65
C LYS A 239 -0.36 -25.30 -36.53
N LEU A 240 -1.50 -25.81 -36.06
CA LEU A 240 -1.56 -26.81 -34.99
C LEU A 240 -0.60 -27.98 -35.22
N ASP A 241 -0.61 -28.61 -36.39
CA ASP A 241 0.28 -29.75 -36.69
C ASP A 241 1.77 -29.39 -36.61
N GLN A 242 2.14 -28.16 -37.02
CA GLN A 242 3.51 -27.68 -36.97
C GLN A 242 3.93 -27.36 -35.53
N MET A 243 3.02 -26.76 -34.76
CA MET A 243 3.24 -26.40 -33.37
C MET A 243 3.38 -27.65 -32.49
N ILE A 244 2.57 -28.69 -32.74
CA ILE A 244 2.68 -29.97 -32.03
C ILE A 244 4.08 -30.55 -32.24
N VAL A 245 4.53 -30.66 -33.50
CA VAL A 245 5.87 -31.19 -33.81
C VAL A 245 6.96 -30.35 -33.15
N TYR A 246 6.90 -29.03 -33.28
CA TYR A 246 7.88 -28.12 -32.68
C TYR A 246 7.95 -28.26 -31.16
N LEU A 247 6.81 -28.21 -30.47
CA LEU A 247 6.76 -28.29 -29.01
C LEU A 247 7.17 -29.67 -28.50
N THR A 248 6.83 -30.75 -29.21
CA THR A 248 7.30 -32.11 -28.87
C THR A 248 8.82 -32.22 -29.02
N ASP A 249 9.39 -31.72 -30.12
CA ASP A 249 10.84 -31.75 -30.33
C ASP A 249 11.58 -30.89 -29.31
N GLU A 250 11.04 -29.72 -28.97
CA GLU A 250 11.60 -28.83 -27.96
C GLU A 250 11.49 -29.43 -26.55
N ALA A 251 10.37 -30.07 -26.23
CA ALA A 251 10.19 -30.80 -24.97
C ALA A 251 11.21 -31.92 -24.81
N HIS A 252 11.46 -32.69 -25.88
CA HIS A 252 12.49 -33.72 -25.84
C HIS A 252 13.86 -33.12 -25.59
N ARG A 253 14.25 -32.06 -26.31
CA ARG A 253 15.56 -31.42 -26.14
C ARG A 253 15.76 -30.88 -24.72
N GLN A 254 14.78 -30.13 -24.20
CA GLN A 254 14.88 -29.56 -22.86
C GLN A 254 14.85 -30.63 -21.77
N ALA A 255 14.08 -31.71 -21.95
CA ALA A 255 14.10 -32.83 -21.02
C ALA A 255 15.48 -33.51 -20.97
N GLU A 256 16.16 -33.68 -22.10
CA GLU A 256 17.52 -34.22 -22.15
C GLU A 256 18.50 -33.35 -21.36
N ASP A 257 18.48 -32.04 -21.60
CA ASP A 257 19.34 -31.07 -20.92
C ASP A 257 19.06 -31.04 -19.40
N GLN A 258 17.78 -30.98 -19.01
CA GLN A 258 17.38 -30.95 -17.60
C GLN A 258 17.73 -32.25 -16.86
N ILE A 259 17.55 -33.41 -17.50
CA ILE A 259 17.94 -34.69 -16.89
C ILE A 259 19.46 -34.72 -16.68
N GLN A 260 20.23 -34.27 -17.65
CA GLN A 260 21.69 -34.24 -17.55
C GLN A 260 22.13 -33.32 -16.40
N GLU A 261 21.60 -32.10 -16.34
CA GLU A 261 21.86 -31.13 -15.27
C GLU A 261 21.50 -31.70 -13.90
N GLN A 262 20.34 -32.33 -13.76
CA GLN A 262 19.90 -32.90 -12.49
C GLN A 262 20.71 -34.13 -12.08
N LEU A 263 21.22 -34.91 -13.03
CA LEU A 263 22.18 -35.96 -12.72
C LEU A 263 23.50 -35.35 -12.24
N ASP A 264 23.98 -34.27 -12.86
CA ASP A 264 25.24 -33.60 -12.48
C ASP A 264 25.14 -32.96 -11.09
N GLU A 265 24.02 -32.31 -10.79
CA GLU A 265 23.77 -31.64 -9.52
C GLU A 265 23.56 -32.63 -8.36
N ASN A 266 22.72 -33.65 -8.57
CA ASN A 266 22.32 -34.56 -7.48
C ASN A 266 23.26 -35.76 -7.33
N LEU A 267 23.90 -36.20 -8.42
CA LEU A 267 24.78 -37.37 -8.44
C LEU A 267 26.16 -37.03 -9.06
N PRO A 268 26.96 -36.12 -8.46
CA PRO A 268 28.29 -35.80 -8.97
C PRO A 268 29.20 -37.04 -8.98
N GLU A 269 30.11 -37.11 -9.95
CA GLU A 269 31.06 -38.22 -10.11
C GLU A 269 32.19 -38.19 -9.07
N ASP A 270 32.55 -37.00 -8.60
CA ASP A 270 33.70 -36.71 -7.74
C ASP A 270 33.40 -36.75 -6.23
N VAL A 271 32.16 -37.06 -5.85
CA VAL A 271 31.73 -37.14 -4.44
C VAL A 271 31.46 -38.57 -4.00
N ASP A 272 31.61 -38.81 -2.70
CA ASP A 272 31.32 -40.10 -2.07
C ASP A 272 29.84 -40.48 -2.25
N GLU A 273 29.56 -41.78 -2.35
CA GLU A 273 28.21 -42.31 -2.57
C GLU A 273 27.18 -41.85 -1.51
N ARG A 274 27.64 -41.50 -0.30
CA ARG A 274 26.80 -41.03 0.81
C ARG A 274 26.33 -39.59 0.63
N ASP A 275 27.06 -38.81 -0.16
CA ASP A 275 26.76 -37.40 -0.43
C ASP A 275 25.88 -37.23 -1.68
N ARG A 276 25.63 -38.31 -2.43
CA ARG A 276 24.73 -38.36 -3.58
C ARG A 276 23.27 -38.31 -3.15
N ASN A 277 22.50 -37.37 -3.72
CA ASN A 277 21.13 -37.10 -3.32
C ASN A 277 20.10 -37.79 -4.23
N TRP A 278 20.00 -39.11 -4.12
CA TRP A 278 19.03 -39.93 -4.86
C TRP A 278 17.57 -39.54 -4.61
N GLN A 279 17.27 -39.11 -3.40
CA GLN A 279 15.92 -38.71 -3.02
C GLN A 279 15.49 -37.44 -3.75
N ALA A 280 16.38 -36.45 -3.86
CA ALA A 280 16.09 -35.22 -4.60
C ALA A 280 15.87 -35.51 -6.09
N LEU A 281 16.74 -36.32 -6.71
CA LEU A 281 16.58 -36.70 -8.12
C LEU A 281 15.24 -37.42 -8.38
N ALA A 282 14.85 -38.37 -7.52
CA ALA A 282 13.57 -39.07 -7.65
C ALA A 282 12.38 -38.11 -7.46
N GLN A 283 12.44 -37.21 -6.47
CA GLN A 283 11.39 -36.21 -6.24
C GLN A 283 11.25 -35.23 -7.39
N TRP A 284 12.36 -34.77 -7.96
CA TRP A 284 12.38 -33.91 -9.13
C TRP A 284 11.76 -34.63 -10.33
N ALA A 285 12.23 -35.83 -10.67
CA ALA A 285 11.76 -36.57 -11.83
C ALA A 285 10.26 -36.87 -11.75
N ASN A 286 9.77 -37.27 -10.56
CA ASN A 286 8.34 -37.48 -10.32
C ASN A 286 7.52 -36.19 -10.49
N ARG A 287 8.07 -35.03 -10.08
CA ARG A 287 7.39 -33.73 -10.19
C ARG A 287 7.35 -33.22 -11.63
N HIS A 288 8.46 -33.32 -12.37
CA HIS A 288 8.56 -32.80 -13.72
C HIS A 288 7.90 -33.69 -14.76
N PHE A 289 8.08 -35.00 -14.69
CA PHE A 289 7.58 -35.92 -15.71
C PHE A 289 6.35 -36.70 -15.26
N GLY A 290 5.86 -36.50 -14.03
CA GLY A 290 4.72 -37.25 -13.48
C GLY A 290 4.98 -38.76 -13.36
N ILE A 291 6.26 -39.15 -13.30
CA ILE A 291 6.65 -40.56 -13.20
C ILE A 291 6.53 -41.04 -11.75
N ASN A 292 6.49 -42.36 -11.54
CA ASN A 292 6.38 -42.95 -10.20
C ASN A 292 7.62 -43.79 -9.89
N THR A 293 8.77 -43.13 -9.70
CA THR A 293 10.02 -43.79 -9.31
C THR A 293 10.44 -43.40 -7.90
N ASN A 294 11.37 -44.16 -7.31
CA ASN A 294 11.91 -43.90 -5.97
C ASN A 294 13.43 -44.01 -5.94
N ASP A 295 14.02 -43.52 -4.84
CA ASP A 295 15.46 -43.52 -4.59
C ASP A 295 16.09 -44.91 -4.73
N ARG A 296 15.42 -45.95 -4.24
CA ARG A 296 15.92 -47.34 -4.32
C ARG A 296 15.94 -47.87 -5.74
N GLU A 297 14.92 -47.58 -6.53
CA GLU A 297 14.84 -47.97 -7.94
C GLU A 297 15.93 -47.30 -8.77
N LEU A 298 16.09 -45.99 -8.62
CA LEU A 298 17.15 -45.26 -9.30
C LEU A 298 18.53 -45.76 -8.88
N LYS A 299 18.76 -45.94 -7.57
CA LYS A 299 20.03 -46.47 -7.07
C LYS A 299 20.33 -47.87 -7.61
N LYS A 300 19.32 -48.73 -7.69
CA LYS A 300 19.44 -50.06 -8.28
C LYS A 300 19.81 -50.00 -9.76
N LEU A 301 19.18 -49.11 -10.52
CA LEU A 301 19.48 -48.91 -11.94
C LEU A 301 20.88 -48.32 -12.17
N GLY A 302 21.31 -47.40 -11.31
CA GLY A 302 22.58 -46.69 -11.47
C GLY A 302 23.80 -47.34 -10.82
N VAL A 303 23.66 -48.25 -9.84
CA VAL A 303 24.81 -48.80 -9.09
C VAL A 303 24.85 -50.33 -9.14
N GLU A 304 23.71 -51.01 -9.00
CA GLU A 304 23.69 -52.49 -8.99
C GLU A 304 23.84 -53.10 -10.40
N GLY A 305 23.70 -52.29 -11.45
CA GLY A 305 23.82 -52.71 -12.86
C GLY A 305 25.19 -52.47 -13.51
N ALA A 306 26.13 -51.80 -12.83
CA ALA A 306 27.42 -51.39 -13.39
C ALA A 306 28.52 -52.44 -13.18
N GLU A 307 29.42 -52.60 -14.15
CA GLU A 307 30.67 -53.33 -13.96
C GLU A 307 31.50 -52.59 -12.89
N ASP A 308 31.85 -53.27 -11.79
CA ASP A 308 32.61 -52.77 -10.62
C ASP A 308 31.87 -51.91 -9.57
N GLY A 309 30.55 -51.71 -9.69
CA GLY A 309 29.75 -50.98 -8.70
C GLY A 309 29.95 -49.46 -8.72
N GLU A 310 30.57 -48.94 -9.78
CA GLU A 310 30.61 -47.51 -10.09
C GLU A 310 29.24 -47.02 -10.60
N LEU A 311 29.01 -45.71 -10.58
CA LEU A 311 27.72 -45.12 -10.98
C LEU A 311 27.58 -45.13 -12.51
N ASP A 312 26.64 -45.91 -13.04
CA ASP A 312 26.24 -45.86 -14.45
C ASP A 312 25.21 -44.74 -14.67
N ARG A 313 25.74 -43.54 -14.95
CA ARG A 313 24.92 -42.37 -15.30
C ARG A 313 24.25 -42.53 -16.66
N GLY A 314 24.80 -43.33 -17.56
CA GLY A 314 24.22 -43.60 -18.88
C GLY A 314 22.92 -44.41 -18.79
N ALA A 315 22.89 -45.43 -17.92
CA ALA A 315 21.69 -46.21 -17.64
C ALA A 315 20.59 -45.35 -16.98
N LEU A 316 20.97 -44.49 -16.03
CA LEU A 316 20.03 -43.55 -15.39
C LEU A 316 19.46 -42.54 -16.38
N TYR A 317 20.32 -41.93 -17.19
CA TYR A 317 19.93 -41.01 -18.25
C TYR A 317 18.96 -41.70 -19.21
N SER A 318 19.30 -42.90 -19.70
CA SER A 318 18.45 -43.65 -20.64
C SER A 318 17.09 -43.99 -20.05
N TYR A 319 17.05 -44.40 -18.77
CA TYR A 319 15.80 -44.67 -18.07
C TYR A 319 14.94 -43.42 -17.93
N LEU A 320 15.51 -42.32 -17.41
CA LEU A 320 14.79 -41.06 -17.20
C LEU A 320 14.33 -40.46 -18.53
N ASN A 321 15.19 -40.45 -19.55
CA ASN A 321 14.86 -39.92 -20.88
C ASN A 321 13.74 -40.74 -21.53
N SER A 322 13.82 -42.08 -21.49
CA SER A 322 12.73 -42.93 -22.01
C SER A 322 11.40 -42.66 -21.31
N ARG A 323 11.41 -42.42 -19.99
CA ARG A 323 10.20 -42.09 -19.23
C ARG A 323 9.68 -40.69 -19.55
N ALA A 324 10.55 -39.71 -19.70
CA ALA A 324 10.20 -38.36 -20.13
C ALA A 324 9.56 -38.39 -21.53
N GLN A 325 10.12 -39.17 -22.47
CA GLN A 325 9.55 -39.35 -23.80
C GLN A 325 8.16 -39.98 -23.76
N GLU A 326 7.94 -41.00 -22.92
CA GLU A 326 6.62 -41.61 -22.69
C GLU A 326 5.60 -40.59 -22.13
N ALA A 327 6.03 -39.70 -21.25
CA ALA A 327 5.18 -38.66 -20.67
C ALA A 327 4.80 -37.60 -21.72
N ILE A 328 5.78 -37.10 -22.48
CA ILE A 328 5.58 -36.12 -23.56
C ILE A 328 4.63 -36.68 -24.63
N ALA A 329 4.77 -37.95 -25.00
CA ALA A 329 3.91 -38.60 -26.00
C ALA A 329 2.44 -38.74 -25.59
N ARG A 330 2.12 -38.58 -24.29
CA ARG A 330 0.74 -38.66 -23.76
C ARG A 330 0.06 -37.29 -23.63
N VAL A 331 0.75 -36.20 -23.93
CA VAL A 331 0.20 -34.85 -23.84
C VAL A 331 -0.99 -34.70 -24.79
N ASP A 332 -2.09 -34.14 -24.28
CA ASP A 332 -3.25 -33.77 -25.09
C ASP A 332 -3.10 -32.34 -25.59
N PHE A 333 -3.13 -32.16 -26.91
CA PHE A 333 -2.99 -30.86 -27.58
C PHE A 333 -4.34 -30.23 -27.97
N SER A 334 -5.46 -30.79 -27.51
CA SER A 334 -6.81 -30.28 -27.81
C SER A 334 -7.01 -28.81 -27.41
N ASP A 335 -6.44 -28.39 -26.27
CA ASP A 335 -6.46 -27.01 -25.80
C ASP A 335 -5.75 -26.04 -26.76
N LEU A 336 -4.58 -26.43 -27.31
CA LEU A 336 -3.89 -25.63 -28.33
C LEU A 336 -4.75 -25.44 -29.58
N GLY A 337 -5.50 -26.48 -29.97
CA GLY A 337 -6.45 -26.39 -31.08
C GLY A 337 -7.46 -25.26 -30.86
N THR A 338 -8.00 -25.15 -29.64
CA THR A 338 -8.95 -24.10 -29.25
C THR A 338 -8.29 -22.71 -29.21
N ILE A 339 -7.06 -22.61 -28.69
CA ILE A 339 -6.31 -21.34 -28.63
C ILE A 339 -5.99 -20.79 -30.03
N LEU A 340 -5.72 -21.68 -30.99
CA LEU A 340 -5.36 -21.31 -32.37
C LEU A 340 -6.54 -20.86 -33.23
N GLU A 341 -7.78 -20.99 -32.75
CA GLU A 341 -8.97 -20.51 -33.46
C GLU A 341 -8.94 -18.98 -33.65
N GLU A 342 -9.43 -18.50 -34.81
CA GLU A 342 -9.32 -17.10 -35.21
C GLU A 342 -10.04 -16.13 -34.25
N ASP A 343 -11.11 -16.60 -33.61
CA ASP A 343 -11.93 -15.82 -32.69
C ASP A 343 -11.50 -15.94 -31.21
N PHE A 344 -10.45 -16.71 -30.90
CA PHE A 344 -10.00 -16.99 -29.53
C PHE A 344 -9.87 -15.71 -28.69
N ASN A 345 -9.13 -14.72 -29.17
CA ASN A 345 -8.94 -13.43 -28.49
C ASN A 345 -10.27 -12.73 -28.14
N ARG A 346 -11.24 -12.77 -29.06
CA ARG A 346 -12.57 -12.16 -28.85
C ARG A 346 -13.38 -12.96 -27.84
N ARG A 347 -13.38 -14.29 -27.92
CA ARG A 347 -14.03 -15.17 -26.93
C ARG A 347 -13.45 -14.96 -25.54
N THR A 348 -12.13 -14.82 -25.43
CA THR A 348 -11.47 -14.58 -24.14
C THR A 348 -11.83 -13.21 -23.57
N LEU A 349 -11.87 -12.15 -24.38
CA LEU A 349 -12.38 -10.84 -23.96
C LEU A 349 -13.84 -10.92 -23.48
N CYS A 350 -14.73 -11.58 -24.23
CA CYS A 350 -16.12 -11.79 -23.82
C CYS A 350 -16.21 -12.60 -22.51
N GLY A 351 -15.40 -13.66 -22.38
CA GLY A 351 -15.33 -14.47 -21.17
C GLY A 351 -14.91 -13.65 -19.95
N TRP A 352 -13.91 -12.77 -20.11
CA TRP A 352 -13.50 -11.84 -19.07
C TRP A 352 -14.60 -10.83 -18.72
N LEU A 353 -15.24 -10.22 -19.71
CA LEU A 353 -16.37 -9.28 -19.49
C LEU A 353 -17.54 -9.95 -18.76
N LYS A 354 -17.84 -11.20 -19.09
CA LYS A 354 -18.86 -12.01 -18.42
C LYS A 354 -18.46 -12.35 -16.99
N HIS A 355 -17.21 -12.74 -16.75
CA HIS A 355 -16.74 -13.06 -15.41
C HIS A 355 -16.73 -11.83 -14.49
N GLN A 356 -16.15 -10.71 -14.95
CA GLN A 356 -15.95 -9.52 -14.12
C GLN A 356 -17.21 -8.68 -13.97
N TYR A 357 -17.94 -8.47 -15.05
CA TYR A 357 -19.07 -7.54 -15.06
C TYR A 357 -20.42 -8.23 -15.26
N ASN A 358 -20.45 -9.56 -15.43
CA ASN A 358 -21.65 -10.29 -15.84
C ASN A 358 -22.25 -9.75 -17.16
N LEU A 359 -21.38 -9.27 -18.05
CA LEU A 359 -21.75 -8.75 -19.37
C LEU A 359 -21.60 -9.87 -20.41
N ASP A 360 -22.73 -10.44 -20.85
CA ASP A 360 -22.75 -11.49 -21.86
C ASP A 360 -22.80 -10.85 -23.26
N LEU A 361 -21.69 -10.96 -24.00
CA LEU A 361 -21.55 -10.43 -25.35
C LEU A 361 -21.23 -11.56 -26.32
N ASP A 362 -21.79 -11.46 -27.52
CA ASP A 362 -21.47 -12.38 -28.62
C ASP A 362 -20.11 -12.00 -29.24
N PRO A 363 -19.14 -12.92 -29.31
CA PRO A 363 -17.86 -12.70 -30.02
C PRO A 363 -18.03 -12.23 -31.47
N GLU A 364 -19.14 -12.58 -32.14
CA GLU A 364 -19.42 -12.12 -33.51
C GLU A 364 -19.73 -10.62 -33.56
N GLU A 365 -20.33 -10.03 -32.52
CA GLU A 365 -20.55 -8.58 -32.45
C GLU A 365 -19.22 -7.81 -32.42
N LEU A 366 -18.19 -8.41 -31.81
CA LEU A 366 -16.84 -7.86 -31.80
C LEU A 366 -16.14 -7.98 -33.16
N ALA A 367 -16.58 -8.89 -34.03
CA ALA A 367 -15.98 -9.07 -35.34
C ALA A 367 -16.22 -7.90 -36.29
N GLY A 368 -17.25 -7.08 -36.03
CA GLY A 368 -17.55 -5.88 -36.81
C GLY A 368 -16.61 -4.69 -36.57
N PHE A 369 -15.70 -4.78 -35.60
CA PHE A 369 -14.79 -3.69 -35.25
C PHE A 369 -13.36 -3.97 -35.74
N GLU A 370 -12.91 -3.19 -36.72
CA GLU A 370 -11.54 -3.24 -37.25
C GLU A 370 -10.52 -2.47 -36.38
N ASP A 371 -10.99 -1.58 -35.50
CA ASP A 371 -10.16 -0.68 -34.68
C ASP A 371 -10.38 -0.92 -33.19
N LEU A 372 -9.27 -1.11 -32.47
CA LEU A 372 -9.22 -1.28 -31.02
C LEU A 372 -9.95 -0.15 -30.27
N ASN A 373 -9.84 1.10 -30.72
CA ASN A 373 -10.50 2.21 -30.03
C ASN A 373 -12.03 2.13 -30.14
N ARG A 374 -12.55 1.70 -31.29
CA ARG A 374 -13.99 1.49 -31.46
C ARG A 374 -14.49 0.36 -30.56
N THR A 375 -13.74 -0.73 -30.46
CA THR A 375 -14.08 -1.83 -29.55
C THR A 375 -14.11 -1.36 -28.10
N LYS A 376 -13.11 -0.62 -27.65
CA LYS A 376 -13.05 -0.04 -26.30
C LYS A 376 -14.23 0.86 -26.00
N LEU A 377 -14.56 1.78 -26.92
CA LEU A 377 -15.71 2.67 -26.78
C LEU A 377 -17.01 1.89 -26.67
N TRP A 378 -17.22 0.90 -27.53
CA TRP A 378 -18.42 0.10 -27.54
C TRP A 378 -18.57 -0.75 -26.27
N VAL A 379 -17.50 -1.41 -25.82
CA VAL A 379 -17.48 -2.15 -24.54
C VAL A 379 -17.78 -1.21 -23.37
N GLY A 380 -17.16 -0.03 -23.34
CA GLY A 380 -17.41 0.98 -22.32
C GLY A 380 -18.87 1.46 -22.30
N GLU A 381 -19.49 1.65 -23.48
CA GLU A 381 -20.91 1.99 -23.59
C GLU A 381 -21.82 0.89 -23.05
N LYS A 382 -21.53 -0.38 -23.36
CA LYS A 382 -22.28 -1.53 -22.84
C LYS A 382 -22.19 -1.64 -21.32
N LEU A 383 -21.00 -1.46 -20.76
CA LEU A 383 -20.79 -1.47 -19.31
C LEU A 383 -21.50 -0.30 -18.62
N ARG A 384 -21.46 0.91 -19.20
CA ARG A 384 -22.22 2.07 -18.69
C ARG A 384 -23.72 1.82 -18.72
N GLN A 385 -24.24 1.19 -19.77
CA GLN A 385 -25.64 0.79 -19.86
C GLN A 385 -26.00 -0.24 -18.77
N GLN A 386 -25.13 -1.23 -18.55
CA GLN A 386 -25.35 -2.25 -17.51
C GLN A 386 -25.28 -1.65 -16.11
N TYR A 387 -24.32 -0.76 -15.87
CA TYR A 387 -24.21 -0.02 -14.61
C TYR A 387 -25.46 0.83 -14.37
N ARG A 388 -25.96 1.52 -15.39
CA ARG A 388 -27.23 2.27 -15.32
C ARG A 388 -28.41 1.38 -14.95
N GLU A 389 -28.47 0.16 -15.50
CA GLU A 389 -29.49 -0.80 -15.14
C GLU A 389 -29.38 -1.23 -13.66
N GLN A 390 -28.16 -1.34 -13.12
CA GLN A 390 -27.95 -1.54 -11.69
C GLN A 390 -28.41 -0.35 -10.86
N GLU A 391 -28.17 0.89 -11.30
CA GLU A 391 -28.67 2.10 -10.60
C GLU A 391 -30.20 2.06 -10.43
N ILE A 392 -30.91 1.56 -11.44
CA ILE A 392 -32.38 1.44 -11.43
C ILE A 392 -32.85 0.30 -10.53
N LYS A 393 -32.17 -0.86 -10.57
CA LYS A 393 -32.57 -2.07 -9.85
C LYS A 393 -32.19 -2.04 -8.37
N PHE A 394 -31.04 -1.47 -8.01
CA PHE A 394 -30.50 -1.49 -6.66
C PHE A 394 -31.47 -0.97 -5.58
N PRO A 395 -32.12 0.22 -5.71
CA PRO A 395 -33.06 0.68 -4.70
C PRO A 395 -34.25 -0.29 -4.53
N VAL A 396 -34.71 -0.92 -5.61
CA VAL A 396 -35.77 -1.93 -5.55
C VAL A 396 -35.32 -3.15 -4.75
N ALA A 397 -34.12 -3.67 -5.02
CA ALA A 397 -33.55 -4.79 -4.26
C ALA A 397 -33.44 -4.48 -2.76
N VAL A 398 -33.02 -3.26 -2.40
CA VAL A 398 -32.99 -2.78 -1.00
C VAL A 398 -34.40 -2.76 -0.39
N GLY A 399 -35.38 -2.19 -1.10
CA GLY A 399 -36.77 -2.18 -0.65
C GLY A 399 -37.35 -3.58 -0.48
N MET A 400 -37.19 -4.44 -1.48
CA MET A 400 -37.64 -5.84 -1.45
C MET A 400 -37.02 -6.59 -0.27
N THR A 401 -35.71 -6.43 -0.03
CA THR A 401 -35.01 -7.07 1.09
C THR A 401 -35.49 -6.54 2.44
N ARG A 402 -35.71 -5.23 2.55
CA ARG A 402 -36.14 -4.59 3.80
C ARG A 402 -37.57 -4.97 4.22
N PHE A 403 -38.50 -5.05 3.27
CA PHE A 403 -39.92 -5.22 3.56
C PHE A 403 -40.45 -6.64 3.32
N LEU A 404 -39.85 -7.38 2.39
CA LEU A 404 -40.24 -8.75 2.05
C LEU A 404 -39.13 -9.78 2.37
N GLY A 405 -37.93 -9.34 2.77
CA GLY A 405 -36.81 -10.19 3.17
C GLY A 405 -36.79 -10.50 4.67
N GLY A 406 -36.16 -11.63 5.03
CA GLY A 406 -36.04 -12.12 6.42
C GLY A 406 -37.13 -13.13 6.82
N GLY A 407 -36.86 -13.90 7.89
CA GLY A 407 -37.76 -14.93 8.43
C GLY A 407 -39.01 -14.41 9.16
N GLY A 408 -39.34 -13.12 9.00
CA GLY A 408 -40.51 -12.46 9.58
C GLY A 408 -41.70 -12.39 8.63
N GLN A 409 -42.78 -11.71 9.06
CA GLN A 409 -43.97 -11.50 8.24
C GLN A 409 -43.73 -10.41 7.19
N SER A 410 -44.05 -10.72 5.93
CA SER A 410 -43.96 -9.84 4.77
C SER A 410 -44.80 -8.57 4.94
N ASP A 411 -44.19 -7.38 4.83
CA ASP A 411 -44.85 -6.06 4.93
C ASP A 411 -45.04 -5.40 3.54
N ARG A 412 -46.04 -5.88 2.80
CA ARG A 412 -46.37 -5.34 1.47
C ARG A 412 -46.86 -3.89 1.52
N GLU A 413 -47.59 -3.50 2.57
CA GLU A 413 -48.08 -2.12 2.70
C GLU A 413 -46.96 -1.12 2.98
N GLY A 414 -45.98 -1.51 3.82
CA GLY A 414 -44.77 -0.73 4.04
C GLY A 414 -43.96 -0.53 2.77
N LEU A 415 -43.83 -1.59 1.96
CA LEU A 415 -43.16 -1.51 0.66
C LEU A 415 -43.86 -0.52 -0.30
N ILE A 416 -45.18 -0.53 -0.37
CA ILE A 416 -45.96 0.43 -1.18
C ILE A 416 -45.73 1.87 -0.71
N ARG A 417 -45.83 2.13 0.60
CA ARG A 417 -45.61 3.47 1.17
C ARG A 417 -44.20 3.97 0.87
N TRP A 418 -43.19 3.10 1.05
CA TRP A 418 -41.81 3.43 0.73
C TRP A 418 -41.62 3.70 -0.76
N ALA A 419 -42.14 2.84 -1.64
CA ALA A 419 -41.98 2.97 -3.09
C ALA A 419 -42.62 4.26 -3.62
N ASN A 420 -43.81 4.62 -3.13
CA ASN A 420 -44.47 5.88 -3.48
C ASN A 420 -43.66 7.10 -3.05
N GLY A 421 -43.03 7.06 -1.86
CA GLY A 421 -42.12 8.12 -1.43
C GLY A 421 -40.83 8.17 -2.26
N ARG A 422 -40.23 7.01 -2.53
CA ARG A 422 -38.91 6.88 -3.16
C ARG A 422 -38.91 7.15 -4.67
N PHE A 423 -39.96 6.70 -5.37
CA PHE A 423 -40.09 6.80 -6.83
C PHE A 423 -41.15 7.81 -7.27
N GLN A 424 -41.77 8.53 -6.31
CA GLN A 424 -42.87 9.47 -6.57
C GLN A 424 -44.02 8.82 -7.34
N SER A 425 -44.31 7.56 -7.03
CA SER A 425 -45.37 6.76 -7.65
C SER A 425 -46.70 6.84 -6.90
N SER A 426 -47.76 6.31 -7.52
CA SER A 426 -49.12 6.23 -6.96
C SER A 426 -49.62 4.78 -6.86
N LEU A 427 -48.78 3.89 -6.32
CA LEU A 427 -49.10 2.48 -6.09
C LEU A 427 -50.13 2.33 -4.95
N THR A 428 -51.01 1.36 -5.11
CA THR A 428 -52.09 1.01 -4.20
C THR A 428 -51.98 -0.47 -3.79
N PRO A 429 -52.65 -0.90 -2.70
CA PRO A 429 -52.69 -2.31 -2.33
C PRO A 429 -53.19 -3.24 -3.45
N ASP A 430 -54.08 -2.74 -4.32
CA ASP A 430 -54.60 -3.50 -5.47
C ASP A 430 -53.53 -3.77 -6.51
N ASP A 431 -52.52 -2.91 -6.68
CA ASP A 431 -51.40 -3.14 -7.60
C ASP A 431 -50.53 -4.33 -7.19
N PHE A 432 -50.53 -4.70 -5.90
CA PHE A 432 -49.75 -5.80 -5.34
C PHE A 432 -50.59 -7.04 -5.07
N LYS A 433 -51.91 -6.92 -5.22
CA LYS A 433 -52.86 -7.99 -5.00
C LYS A 433 -52.60 -9.11 -6.01
N GLU A 434 -52.55 -10.35 -5.51
CA GLU A 434 -52.28 -11.56 -6.31
C GLU A 434 -50.92 -11.62 -7.02
N LYS A 435 -50.04 -10.61 -6.85
CA LYS A 435 -48.69 -10.64 -7.40
C LYS A 435 -47.71 -11.43 -6.52
N GLU A 436 -46.89 -12.22 -7.19
CA GLU A 436 -45.73 -12.88 -6.61
C GLU A 436 -44.53 -11.94 -6.52
N ARG A 437 -43.52 -12.32 -5.72
CA ARG A 437 -42.32 -11.48 -5.49
C ARG A 437 -41.64 -10.99 -6.78
N PRO A 438 -41.41 -11.82 -7.82
CA PRO A 438 -40.77 -11.37 -9.05
C PRO A 438 -41.61 -10.36 -9.85
N GLU A 439 -42.94 -10.47 -9.78
CA GLU A 439 -43.85 -9.55 -10.46
C GLU A 439 -43.89 -8.19 -9.75
N ILE A 440 -43.84 -8.20 -8.41
CA ILE A 440 -43.70 -6.99 -7.60
C ILE A 440 -42.36 -6.30 -7.88
N GLU A 441 -41.27 -7.08 -7.94
CA GLU A 441 -39.94 -6.57 -8.27
C GLU A 441 -39.93 -5.89 -9.65
N THR A 442 -40.47 -6.57 -10.67
CA THR A 442 -40.58 -6.03 -12.03
C THR A 442 -41.37 -4.71 -12.05
N LEU A 443 -42.53 -4.67 -11.41
CA LEU A 443 -43.36 -3.47 -11.29
C LEU A 443 -42.59 -2.32 -10.63
N LEU A 444 -41.88 -2.60 -9.54
CA LEU A 444 -41.10 -1.59 -8.83
C LEU A 444 -39.88 -1.13 -9.63
N THR A 445 -39.24 -2.01 -10.39
CA THR A 445 -38.16 -1.66 -11.32
C THR A 445 -38.65 -0.73 -12.42
N GLU A 446 -39.87 -0.93 -12.96
CA GLU A 446 -40.48 0.00 -13.90
C GLU A 446 -40.73 1.38 -13.27
N ARG A 447 -41.23 1.43 -12.02
CA ARG A 447 -41.41 2.71 -11.30
C ARG A 447 -40.08 3.41 -11.04
N SER A 448 -39.05 2.66 -10.64
CA SER A 448 -37.70 3.16 -10.49
C SER A 448 -37.19 3.74 -11.82
N ARG A 449 -37.30 2.99 -12.93
CA ARG A 449 -36.86 3.44 -14.26
C ARG A 449 -37.51 4.75 -14.71
N LEU A 450 -38.82 4.91 -14.47
CA LEU A 450 -39.56 6.14 -14.79
C LEU A 450 -39.16 7.32 -13.90
N PHE A 451 -38.69 7.05 -12.69
CA PHE A 451 -38.22 8.09 -11.78
C PHE A 451 -36.83 8.62 -12.18
N PHE A 452 -35.93 7.76 -12.66
CA PHE A 452 -34.61 8.17 -13.12
C PHE A 452 -34.69 9.06 -14.38
N PRO A 453 -33.80 10.06 -14.52
CA PRO A 453 -33.75 10.89 -15.73
C PRO A 453 -33.28 10.06 -16.94
N PRO A 454 -33.54 10.53 -18.18
CA PRO A 454 -33.02 9.87 -19.37
C PRO A 454 -31.48 9.85 -19.38
N ALA A 455 -30.88 8.81 -19.96
CA ALA A 455 -29.43 8.63 -19.98
C ALA A 455 -28.72 9.80 -20.70
N GLU A 456 -29.38 10.35 -21.72
CA GLU A 456 -28.90 11.49 -22.49
C GLU A 456 -28.74 12.76 -21.64
N ALA A 457 -29.52 12.92 -20.56
CA ALA A 457 -29.37 14.05 -19.65
C ALA A 457 -28.08 13.94 -18.83
N VAL A 458 -27.74 12.74 -18.35
CA VAL A 458 -26.48 12.52 -17.62
C VAL A 458 -25.28 12.68 -18.54
N LEU A 459 -25.34 12.14 -19.77
CA LEU A 459 -24.28 12.33 -20.76
C LEU A 459 -24.07 13.79 -21.13
N LYS A 460 -25.14 14.57 -21.27
CA LYS A 460 -25.05 16.03 -21.51
C LYS A 460 -24.40 16.76 -20.34
N LEU A 461 -24.68 16.36 -19.10
CA LEU A 461 -24.01 16.92 -17.93
C LEU A 461 -22.49 16.70 -18.03
N GLU A 462 -22.09 15.44 -18.24
CA GLU A 462 -20.68 15.04 -18.37
C GLU A 462 -20.00 15.77 -19.56
N ASP A 463 -20.62 15.80 -20.74
CA ASP A 463 -20.01 16.38 -21.94
C ASP A 463 -19.88 17.91 -21.92
N GLN A 464 -20.83 18.62 -21.29
CA GLN A 464 -20.90 20.08 -21.34
C GLN A 464 -20.33 20.77 -20.09
N PHE A 465 -20.34 20.09 -18.94
CA PHE A 465 -20.07 20.74 -17.66
C PHE A 465 -18.99 20.06 -16.82
N ALA A 466 -18.51 18.86 -17.19
CA ALA A 466 -17.45 18.20 -16.42
C ALA A 466 -16.15 19.02 -16.44
N PRO A 467 -15.51 19.22 -15.28
CA PRO A 467 -14.29 19.99 -15.18
C PRO A 467 -13.13 19.35 -15.94
N HIS A 468 -12.35 20.17 -16.64
CA HIS A 468 -11.21 19.73 -17.43
C HIS A 468 -9.96 19.58 -16.57
N GLU A 469 -9.88 18.50 -15.79
CA GLU A 469 -8.63 18.09 -15.16
C GLU A 469 -8.13 16.81 -15.82
N ASN A 470 -7.03 16.91 -16.58
CA ASN A 470 -6.16 15.77 -16.93
C ASN A 470 -6.73 14.59 -17.74
N THR A 471 -7.82 14.72 -18.48
CA THR A 471 -8.11 13.76 -19.56
C THR A 471 -7.30 14.10 -20.80
N SER A 472 -6.08 13.57 -20.91
CA SER A 472 -5.52 13.26 -22.23
C SER A 472 -6.41 12.20 -22.89
N ARG A 473 -7.52 12.64 -23.48
CA ARG A 473 -8.27 12.07 -24.62
C ARG A 473 -9.73 12.52 -24.57
N SER A 474 -10.04 13.56 -25.34
CA SER A 474 -11.34 13.64 -26.01
C SER A 474 -11.53 12.35 -26.81
N LYS A 475 -12.72 11.72 -26.72
CA LYS A 475 -13.09 10.51 -27.49
C LYS A 475 -12.89 10.67 -29.02
N ASN A 476 -12.69 11.90 -29.52
CA ASN A 476 -12.53 12.21 -30.94
C ASN A 476 -11.24 12.99 -31.32
N GLY A 477 -10.22 13.07 -30.47
CA GLY A 477 -8.91 13.65 -30.86
C GLY A 477 -8.89 15.15 -31.23
N HIS A 478 -10.02 15.86 -31.14
CA HIS A 478 -10.08 17.31 -31.27
C HIS A 478 -9.89 17.99 -29.90
N PRO A 479 -9.08 19.06 -29.82
CA PRO A 479 -9.09 19.93 -28.64
C PRO A 479 -10.51 20.49 -28.48
N ARG A 480 -11.20 20.14 -27.39
CA ARG A 480 -12.44 20.82 -27.02
C ARG A 480 -12.05 22.21 -26.52
N GLU A 481 -12.61 23.26 -27.11
CA GLU A 481 -12.36 24.65 -26.70
C GLU A 481 -12.73 24.82 -25.22
N ASN A 482 -11.87 25.47 -24.45
CA ASN A 482 -12.12 25.87 -23.06
C ASN A 482 -13.28 26.87 -23.01
N GLY A 483 -14.52 26.36 -23.07
CA GLY A 483 -15.70 27.12 -22.74
C GLY A 483 -15.68 27.37 -21.24
N SER A 484 -15.62 28.62 -20.81
CA SER A 484 -15.93 28.97 -19.43
C SER A 484 -17.33 28.43 -19.13
N THR A 485 -17.44 27.40 -18.30
CA THR A 485 -18.72 26.86 -17.86
C THR A 485 -19.48 27.98 -17.18
N ASP A 486 -20.55 28.49 -17.80
CA ASP A 486 -21.43 29.45 -17.15
C ASP A 486 -22.14 28.72 -16.01
N LEU A 487 -21.73 28.96 -14.77
CA LEU A 487 -22.29 28.34 -13.56
C LEU A 487 -23.83 28.44 -13.52
N ARG A 488 -24.38 29.52 -14.07
CA ARG A 488 -25.82 29.70 -14.20
C ARG A 488 -26.44 28.67 -15.14
N SER A 489 -25.82 28.42 -16.29
CA SER A 489 -26.28 27.41 -17.24
C SER A 489 -26.24 25.98 -16.67
N LEU A 490 -25.23 25.67 -15.83
CA LEU A 490 -25.16 24.40 -15.09
C LEU A 490 -26.33 24.26 -14.10
N VAL A 491 -26.63 25.31 -13.33
CA VAL A 491 -27.76 25.32 -12.39
C VAL A 491 -29.09 25.18 -13.10
N ASP A 492 -29.29 25.97 -14.16
CA ASP A 492 -30.51 25.96 -14.96
C ASP A 492 -30.71 24.57 -15.58
N PHE A 493 -29.65 23.96 -16.11
CA PHE A 493 -29.65 22.58 -16.60
C PHE A 493 -30.03 21.59 -15.50
N ALA A 494 -29.32 21.61 -14.36
CA ALA A 494 -29.53 20.67 -13.26
C ALA A 494 -30.96 20.76 -12.69
N ASN A 495 -31.47 21.98 -12.47
CA ASN A 495 -32.83 22.18 -11.97
C ASN A 495 -33.89 21.71 -12.96
N LYS A 496 -33.65 21.92 -14.25
CA LYS A 496 -34.59 21.53 -15.31
C LYS A 496 -34.61 20.02 -15.54
N GLU A 497 -33.45 19.39 -15.68
CA GLU A 497 -33.32 18.00 -16.10
C GLU A 497 -33.30 17.02 -14.90
N PHE A 498 -32.82 17.44 -13.73
CA PHE A 498 -32.68 16.59 -12.53
C PHE A 498 -33.57 17.00 -11.36
N HIS A 499 -34.28 18.13 -11.45
CA HIS A 499 -35.21 18.58 -10.40
C HIS A 499 -34.57 18.64 -8.99
N VAL A 500 -33.37 19.21 -8.90
CA VAL A 500 -32.54 19.24 -7.67
C VAL A 500 -32.64 20.54 -6.85
N ASP A 501 -33.44 21.51 -7.29
CA ASP A 501 -33.75 22.78 -6.60
C ASP A 501 -32.52 23.53 -6.03
N ILE A 502 -31.48 23.69 -6.85
CA ILE A 502 -30.26 24.44 -6.53
C ILE A 502 -30.52 25.94 -6.74
N LYS A 503 -30.25 26.75 -5.72
CA LYS A 503 -30.34 28.21 -5.83
C LYS A 503 -29.09 28.75 -6.57
N PRO A 504 -29.24 29.63 -7.58
CA PRO A 504 -28.09 30.21 -8.28
C PRO A 504 -27.08 30.88 -7.34
N ASP A 505 -27.56 31.59 -6.31
CA ASP A 505 -26.72 32.27 -5.33
C ASP A 505 -25.89 31.29 -4.48
N ALA A 506 -26.33 30.03 -4.32
CA ALA A 506 -25.62 29.03 -3.54
C ALA A 506 -24.34 28.53 -4.22
N LEU A 507 -24.20 28.72 -5.54
CA LEU A 507 -23.03 28.34 -6.32
C LEU A 507 -22.22 29.55 -6.81
N ALA A 508 -22.66 30.78 -6.52
CA ALA A 508 -22.03 32.01 -7.02
C ALA A 508 -20.63 32.25 -6.44
N GLU A 509 -20.32 31.67 -5.27
CA GLU A 509 -19.01 31.76 -4.61
C GLU A 509 -18.11 30.53 -4.87
N LEU A 510 -18.61 29.54 -5.61
CA LEU A 510 -17.91 28.28 -5.88
C LEU A 510 -17.22 28.30 -7.25
N GLY A 511 -16.11 27.56 -7.37
CA GLY A 511 -15.49 27.30 -8.66
C GLY A 511 -16.33 26.35 -9.51
N SER A 512 -15.99 26.27 -10.80
CA SER A 512 -16.61 25.35 -11.77
C SER A 512 -16.63 23.90 -11.29
N GLU A 513 -15.52 23.45 -10.70
CA GLU A 513 -15.36 22.09 -10.17
C GLU A 513 -16.25 21.82 -8.96
N GLU A 514 -16.26 22.73 -7.99
CA GLU A 514 -17.09 22.58 -6.81
C GLU A 514 -18.57 22.65 -7.16
N ALA A 515 -18.95 23.51 -8.11
CA ALA A 515 -20.32 23.61 -8.59
C ALA A 515 -20.78 22.32 -9.32
N TYR A 516 -19.93 21.75 -10.19
CA TYR A 516 -20.21 20.46 -10.84
C TYR A 516 -20.36 19.34 -9.80
N ARG A 517 -19.46 19.30 -8.81
CA ARG A 517 -19.52 18.32 -7.70
C ARG A 517 -20.80 18.45 -6.88
N GLU A 518 -21.22 19.67 -6.55
CA GLU A 518 -22.49 19.90 -5.84
C GLU A 518 -23.69 19.39 -6.65
N VAL A 519 -23.73 19.65 -7.96
CA VAL A 519 -24.80 19.12 -8.84
C VAL A 519 -24.84 17.59 -8.79
N LEU A 520 -23.68 16.92 -8.88
CA LEU A 520 -23.60 15.48 -8.79
C LEU A 520 -24.00 14.94 -7.41
N GLN A 521 -23.63 15.62 -6.33
CA GLN A 521 -24.06 15.24 -4.98
C GLN A 521 -25.57 15.34 -4.82
N ARG A 522 -26.19 16.38 -5.38
CA ARG A 522 -27.66 16.53 -5.38
C ARG A 522 -28.35 15.48 -6.23
N TYR A 523 -27.76 15.17 -7.40
CA TYR A 523 -28.22 14.10 -8.26
C TYR A 523 -28.20 12.76 -7.52
N ASP A 524 -27.07 12.38 -6.91
CA ASP A 524 -26.95 11.12 -6.18
C ASP A 524 -27.88 11.07 -4.96
N ALA A 525 -28.01 12.18 -4.20
CA ALA A 525 -28.91 12.26 -3.06
C ALA A 525 -30.37 12.03 -3.45
N ARG A 526 -30.78 12.49 -4.64
CA ARG A 526 -32.16 12.33 -5.15
C ARG A 526 -32.38 10.95 -5.77
N TYR A 527 -31.47 10.51 -6.62
CA TYR A 527 -31.69 9.36 -7.50
C TYR A 527 -31.06 8.07 -7.00
N ARG A 528 -29.93 8.15 -6.29
CA ARG A 528 -29.07 7.00 -5.95
C ARG A 528 -28.61 7.00 -4.48
N PRO A 529 -29.42 7.41 -3.47
CA PRO A 529 -28.93 7.51 -2.10
C PRO A 529 -28.49 6.16 -1.51
N GLU A 530 -29.16 5.07 -1.88
CA GLU A 530 -28.80 3.72 -1.41
C GLU A 530 -27.50 3.23 -2.05
N LEU A 531 -27.41 3.32 -3.38
CA LEU A 531 -26.26 2.85 -4.13
C LEU A 531 -25.03 3.71 -3.87
N GLY A 532 -25.15 5.04 -3.83
CA GLY A 532 -24.05 5.95 -3.51
C GLY A 532 -23.49 5.77 -2.10
N HIS A 533 -24.29 5.28 -1.14
CA HIS A 533 -23.76 4.87 0.17
C HIS A 533 -22.98 3.55 0.07
N ALA A 534 -23.53 2.57 -0.65
CA ALA A 534 -22.88 1.28 -0.88
C ALA A 534 -21.55 1.42 -1.63
N GLU A 535 -21.51 2.19 -2.72
CA GLU A 535 -20.31 2.51 -3.49
C GLU A 535 -19.21 3.11 -2.62
N ARG A 536 -19.55 4.11 -1.80
CA ARG A 536 -18.60 4.73 -0.88
C ARG A 536 -18.07 3.73 0.13
N ALA A 537 -18.94 2.90 0.70
CA ALA A 537 -18.53 1.89 1.67
C ALA A 537 -17.58 0.87 1.04
N VAL A 538 -17.90 0.37 -0.15
CA VAL A 538 -17.06 -0.58 -0.91
C VAL A 538 -15.71 0.04 -1.28
N LEU A 539 -15.71 1.26 -1.84
CA LEU A 539 -14.46 1.94 -2.21
C LEU A 539 -13.53 2.15 -1.00
N LEU A 540 -14.10 2.56 0.14
CA LEU A 540 -13.32 2.74 1.37
C LEU A 540 -12.79 1.42 1.92
N ASP A 541 -13.61 0.36 1.90
CA ASP A 541 -13.22 -0.97 2.38
C ASP A 541 -12.09 -1.56 1.52
N VAL A 542 -12.25 -1.54 0.20
CA VAL A 542 -11.24 -2.00 -0.76
C VAL A 542 -9.94 -1.20 -0.63
N LEU A 543 -10.03 0.13 -0.55
CA LEU A 543 -8.86 1.01 -0.38
C LEU A 543 -8.14 0.73 0.95
N ASP A 544 -8.87 0.67 2.06
CA ASP A 544 -8.29 0.46 3.40
C ASP A 544 -7.66 -0.93 3.51
N HIS A 545 -8.28 -1.95 2.91
CA HIS A 545 -7.74 -3.31 2.86
C HIS A 545 -6.46 -3.36 2.01
N ALA A 546 -6.48 -2.85 0.78
CA ALA A 546 -5.34 -2.84 -0.12
C ALA A 546 -4.15 -2.05 0.49
N TRP A 547 -4.43 -0.91 1.12
CA TRP A 547 -3.42 -0.13 1.81
C TRP A 547 -2.78 -0.88 2.97
N LYS A 548 -3.59 -1.58 3.78
CA LYS A 548 -3.08 -2.39 4.89
C LYS A 548 -2.16 -3.51 4.41
N GLU A 549 -2.55 -4.23 3.36
CA GLU A 549 -1.71 -5.27 2.74
C GLU A 549 -0.40 -4.69 2.20
N HIS A 550 -0.45 -3.51 1.57
CA HIS A 550 0.75 -2.80 1.10
C HIS A 550 1.66 -2.37 2.25
N LEU A 551 1.13 -1.90 3.37
CA LEU A 551 1.93 -1.58 4.55
C LEU A 551 2.69 -2.80 5.07
N TYR A 552 2.04 -3.97 5.15
CA TYR A 552 2.71 -5.21 5.53
C TYR A 552 3.82 -5.59 4.54
N TYR A 553 3.55 -5.46 3.24
CA TYR A 553 4.55 -5.68 2.21
C TYR A 553 5.76 -4.75 2.39
N MET A 554 5.55 -3.46 2.65
CA MET A 554 6.62 -2.48 2.83
C MET A 554 7.46 -2.75 4.08
N ASP A 555 6.85 -3.26 5.15
CA ASP A 555 7.56 -3.71 6.36
C ASP A 555 8.45 -4.92 6.05
N HIS A 556 7.93 -5.91 5.32
CA HIS A 556 8.71 -7.07 4.88
C HIS A 556 9.85 -6.68 3.93
N LEU A 557 9.58 -5.81 2.96
CA LEU A 557 10.57 -5.28 2.03
C LEU A 557 11.70 -4.60 2.80
N ARG A 558 11.38 -3.76 3.79
CA ARG A 558 12.36 -3.05 4.61
C ARG A 558 13.25 -4.01 5.41
N GLN A 559 12.70 -5.11 5.93
CA GLN A 559 13.47 -6.11 6.67
C GLN A 559 14.43 -6.90 5.75
N GLY A 560 14.00 -7.21 4.52
CA GLY A 560 14.78 -8.00 3.56
C GLY A 560 15.79 -7.21 2.71
N ILE A 561 15.55 -5.91 2.48
CA ILE A 561 16.31 -5.14 1.48
C ILE A 561 17.80 -5.02 1.80
N GLY A 562 18.20 -5.13 3.07
CA GLY A 562 19.61 -5.12 3.47
C GLY A 562 20.44 -6.23 2.82
N LEU A 563 19.81 -7.36 2.48
CA LEU A 563 20.48 -8.49 1.81
C LEU A 563 20.81 -8.19 0.34
N VAL A 564 20.15 -7.21 -0.28
CA VAL A 564 20.41 -6.82 -1.67
C VAL A 564 21.77 -6.16 -1.83
N GLY A 565 22.36 -5.64 -0.75
CA GLY A 565 23.73 -5.13 -0.73
C GLY A 565 24.80 -6.18 -1.09
N TYR A 566 24.52 -7.48 -0.89
CA TYR A 566 25.42 -8.56 -1.32
C TYR A 566 25.53 -8.68 -2.85
N ALA A 567 24.51 -8.20 -3.58
CA ALA A 567 24.50 -8.16 -5.04
C ALA A 567 25.10 -6.85 -5.63
N GLN A 568 25.84 -6.08 -4.83
CA GLN A 568 26.44 -4.78 -5.21
C GLN A 568 25.43 -3.71 -5.67
N LYS A 569 24.15 -3.89 -5.34
CA LYS A 569 23.10 -2.90 -5.57
C LYS A 569 22.89 -2.05 -4.32
N ASP A 570 22.54 -0.77 -4.49
CA ASP A 570 22.20 0.10 -3.36
C ASP A 570 20.82 -0.30 -2.79
N PRO A 571 20.74 -0.80 -1.54
CA PRO A 571 19.48 -1.21 -0.92
C PRO A 571 18.42 -0.11 -0.93
N LYS A 572 18.80 1.17 -0.88
CA LYS A 572 17.86 2.29 -0.83
C LYS A 572 17.18 2.50 -2.18
N VAL A 573 17.96 2.43 -3.26
CA VAL A 573 17.44 2.54 -4.63
C VAL A 573 16.49 1.39 -4.92
N GLU A 574 16.87 0.18 -4.52
CA GLU A 574 16.03 -1.01 -4.70
C GLU A 574 14.77 -0.95 -3.83
N TYR A 575 14.85 -0.50 -2.57
CA TYR A 575 13.66 -0.27 -1.73
C TYR A 575 12.68 0.69 -2.40
N LYS A 576 13.17 1.82 -2.93
CA LYS A 576 12.34 2.80 -3.62
C LYS A 576 11.72 2.21 -4.88
N ARG A 577 12.48 1.45 -5.68
CA ARG A 577 11.98 0.85 -6.92
C ARG A 577 10.91 -0.19 -6.64
N GLU A 578 11.21 -1.19 -5.80
CA GLU A 578 10.27 -2.26 -5.48
C GLU A 578 9.06 -1.72 -4.72
N GLY A 579 9.28 -0.77 -3.80
CA GLY A 579 8.22 -0.12 -3.06
C GLY A 579 7.26 0.68 -3.96
N MET A 580 7.77 1.36 -4.99
CA MET A 580 6.92 2.07 -5.97
C MET A 580 6.19 1.10 -6.89
N LYS A 581 6.87 0.06 -7.39
CA LYS A 581 6.24 -0.99 -8.20
C LYS A 581 5.09 -1.67 -7.47
N ALA A 582 5.29 -2.01 -6.19
CA ALA A 582 4.24 -2.60 -5.36
C ALA A 582 3.07 -1.64 -5.11
N PHE A 583 3.37 -0.34 -4.97
CA PHE A 583 2.37 0.70 -4.80
C PHE A 583 1.51 0.91 -6.05
N GLU A 584 2.12 0.94 -7.24
CA GLU A 584 1.39 0.98 -8.51
C GLU A 584 0.50 -0.28 -8.67
N ALA A 585 1.04 -1.46 -8.36
CA ALA A 585 0.28 -2.71 -8.39
C ALA A 585 -0.85 -2.75 -7.35
N MET A 586 -0.73 -2.03 -6.23
CA MET A 586 -1.82 -1.86 -5.26
C MET A 586 -2.97 -1.05 -5.88
N TRP A 587 -2.67 0.08 -6.53
CA TRP A 587 -3.69 0.90 -7.19
C TRP A 587 -4.41 0.18 -8.33
N ASP A 588 -3.67 -0.62 -9.09
CA ASP A 588 -4.25 -1.44 -10.14
C ASP A 588 -5.23 -2.47 -9.58
N ARG A 589 -4.85 -3.17 -8.51
CA ARG A 589 -5.72 -4.14 -7.81
C ARG A 589 -6.97 -3.49 -7.22
N ILE A 590 -6.87 -2.26 -6.71
CA ILE A 590 -8.05 -1.52 -6.22
C ILE A 590 -9.08 -1.32 -7.33
N GLY A 591 -8.66 -1.11 -8.58
CA GLY A 591 -9.58 -0.97 -9.71
C GLY A 591 -10.12 -2.30 -10.25
N GLU A 592 -9.47 -3.42 -9.94
CA GLU A 592 -9.91 -4.77 -10.34
C GLU A 592 -10.94 -5.38 -9.38
N GLN A 593 -10.84 -5.04 -8.09
CA GLN A 593 -11.77 -5.44 -7.03
C GLN A 593 -13.04 -4.59 -7.02
#